data_AF-A0A7S1QCV1-F1
#
_entry.id   AF-A0A7S1QCV1-F1
#
_cell.length_a   1.000
_cell.length_b   1.000
_cell.length_c   1.000
_cell.angle_alpha   90.00
_cell.angle_beta   90.00
_cell.angle_gamma   90.00
#
_symmetry.space_group_name_H-M   'P 1'
#
loop_
_entity.id
_entity.type
_entity.pdbx_description
1 polymer ?
#
loop_
_entity_poly.entity_id
_entity_poly.type
_entity_poly.pdbx_seq_one_letter_code
_entity_poly.pdbx_strand_id
1 'polypeptide(L)'
;PEALAALMSSGSARFHYGLRAGSSDCPGDHRAEILPSLGKQAPSSPARSNFRYVELFAGIGGFRVGLDALGGKCVFASEIDSHARKTYGANFSEAPAGDISELGSADVPDFDILTGGFPCQPFSIAGEQEGTSDAKGVLFLEVTRLLHDKRPAAFVLENVPQVQELDDGR
;
A
#
# COMPACT_ATOMS: atom_id res chain seq x y z
N PRO A 1 0.21 5.25 14.92
CA PRO A 1 -1.17 5.72 15.23
C PRO A 1 -1.27 7.24 15.22
N GLU A 2 -0.54 7.95 16.11
CA GLU A 2 -0.59 9.42 16.23
C GLU A 2 -0.31 10.16 14.92
N ALA A 3 0.62 9.69 14.10
CA ALA A 3 0.93 10.31 12.82
C ALA A 3 -0.25 10.27 11.82
N LEU A 4 -1.00 9.16 11.76
CA LEU A 4 -2.17 9.06 10.89
C LEU A 4 -3.34 9.87 11.47
N ALA A 5 -3.56 9.82 12.78
CA ALA A 5 -4.56 10.66 13.44
C ALA A 5 -4.30 12.16 13.24
N ALA A 6 -3.03 12.57 13.27
CA ALA A 6 -2.61 13.93 12.93
C ALA A 6 -2.93 14.28 11.46
N LEU A 7 -2.67 13.36 10.52
CA LEU A 7 -2.99 13.54 9.09
C LEU A 7 -4.51 13.57 8.82
N MET A 8 -5.30 12.79 9.57
CA MET A 8 -6.77 12.80 9.51
C MET A 8 -7.32 14.12 10.06
N SER A 9 -6.84 14.57 11.23
CA SER A 9 -7.32 15.80 11.88
C SER A 9 -6.92 17.08 11.13
N SER A 10 -5.79 17.07 10.41
CA SER A 10 -5.38 18.16 9.52
C SER A 10 -6.14 18.19 8.18
N GLY A 11 -6.94 17.16 7.88
CA GLY A 11 -7.59 16.98 6.57
C GLY A 11 -6.64 16.62 5.43
N SER A 12 -5.38 16.30 5.75
CA SER A 12 -4.35 15.90 4.77
C SER A 12 -4.53 14.46 4.27
N ALA A 13 -5.35 13.68 4.96
CA ALA A 13 -5.80 12.38 4.48
C ALA A 13 -7.31 12.22 4.74
N ARG A 14 -7.97 11.40 3.92
CA ARG A 14 -9.42 11.15 3.99
C ARG A 14 -9.70 9.66 3.85
N PHE A 15 -10.68 9.18 4.59
CA PHE A 15 -11.18 7.83 4.46
C PHE A 15 -12.28 7.76 3.40
N HIS A 16 -12.17 6.83 2.45
CA HIS A 16 -13.19 6.56 1.43
C HIS A 16 -13.75 5.15 1.62
N TYR A 17 -15.05 5.04 1.89
CA TYR A 17 -15.68 3.74 2.10
C TYR A 17 -16.06 3.09 0.76
N GLY A 18 -15.39 1.99 0.42
CA GLY A 18 -15.76 1.16 -0.72
C GLY A 18 -15.81 1.94 -2.03
N LEU A 19 -14.64 2.26 -2.60
CA LEU A 19 -14.51 2.61 -4.01
C LEU A 19 -15.07 1.46 -4.85
N ARG A 20 -16.36 1.55 -5.18
CA ARG A 20 -17.08 0.58 -5.99
C ARG A 20 -17.16 1.12 -7.41
N ALA A 21 -16.83 0.29 -8.38
CA ALA A 21 -17.11 0.58 -9.78
C ALA A 21 -18.58 1.00 -9.95
N GLY A 22 -18.81 2.15 -10.58
CA GLY A 22 -20.11 2.79 -10.75
C GLY A 22 -20.56 3.70 -9.59
N SER A 23 -19.76 3.94 -8.56
CA SER A 23 -20.06 4.94 -7.52
C SER A 23 -19.73 6.36 -8.00
N SER A 24 -20.19 7.40 -7.28
CA SER A 24 -19.81 8.80 -7.57
C SER A 24 -18.29 9.03 -7.54
N ASP A 25 -17.59 8.27 -6.69
CA ASP A 25 -16.14 8.38 -6.49
C ASP A 25 -15.35 7.51 -7.49
N CYS A 26 -16.00 6.51 -8.12
CA CYS A 26 -15.43 5.66 -9.15
C CYS A 26 -16.48 5.34 -10.23
N PRO A 27 -16.81 6.29 -11.12
CA PRO A 27 -17.95 6.16 -12.03
C PRO A 27 -17.76 5.12 -13.14
N GLY A 28 -16.52 4.65 -13.39
CA GLY A 28 -16.21 3.65 -14.40
C GLY A 28 -16.19 2.21 -13.88
N ASP A 29 -16.75 1.27 -14.63
CA ASP A 29 -16.42 -0.16 -14.50
C ASP A 29 -15.28 -0.51 -15.44
N HIS A 30 -14.06 -0.39 -14.93
CA HIS A 30 -12.83 -0.67 -15.68
C HIS A 30 -12.57 -2.16 -15.87
N ARG A 31 -13.41 -3.07 -15.33
CA ARG A 31 -13.19 -4.52 -15.48
C ARG A 31 -13.16 -4.94 -16.95
N ALA A 32 -14.03 -4.37 -17.77
CA ALA A 32 -14.09 -4.68 -19.21
C ALA A 32 -12.83 -4.23 -19.97
N GLU A 33 -12.15 -3.18 -19.50
CA GLU A 33 -10.91 -2.66 -20.07
C GLU A 33 -9.69 -3.45 -19.58
N ILE A 34 -9.68 -3.83 -18.30
CA ILE A 34 -8.55 -4.49 -17.63
C ILE A 34 -8.52 -6.00 -17.91
N LEU A 35 -9.65 -6.71 -17.80
CA LEU A 35 -9.71 -8.17 -17.95
C LEU A 35 -9.06 -8.70 -19.25
N PRO A 36 -9.28 -8.09 -20.43
CA PRO A 36 -8.65 -8.55 -21.68
C PRO A 36 -7.13 -8.30 -21.78
N SER A 37 -6.57 -7.51 -20.86
CA SER A 37 -5.13 -7.20 -20.77
C SER A 37 -4.41 -8.06 -19.73
N LEU A 38 -5.13 -8.68 -18.79
CA LEU A 38 -4.54 -9.60 -17.82
C LEU A 38 -3.91 -10.81 -18.52
N GLY A 39 -2.61 -11.02 -18.31
CA GLY A 39 -1.83 -12.10 -18.93
C GLY A 39 -1.20 -11.75 -20.29
N LYS A 40 -1.45 -10.55 -20.84
CA LYS A 40 -0.60 -9.97 -21.89
C LYS A 40 0.56 -9.24 -21.22
N GLN A 41 1.69 -9.10 -21.93
CA GLN A 41 2.91 -8.44 -21.41
C GLN A 41 2.58 -7.17 -20.62
N ALA A 42 3.37 -6.93 -19.56
CA ALA A 42 3.26 -5.77 -18.68
C ALA A 42 2.89 -4.51 -19.49
N PRO A 43 1.89 -3.73 -19.04
CA PRO A 43 1.39 -2.59 -19.80
C PRO A 43 2.57 -1.71 -20.26
N SER A 44 2.68 -1.50 -21.57
CA SER A 44 3.72 -0.63 -22.12
C SER A 44 3.53 0.77 -21.55
N SER A 45 4.51 1.27 -20.79
CA SER A 45 4.42 2.54 -20.08
C SER A 45 3.92 3.65 -21.02
N PRO A 46 2.79 4.33 -20.68
CA PRO A 46 2.28 5.40 -21.52
C PRO A 46 3.23 6.59 -21.48
N ALA A 47 3.27 7.32 -22.60
CA ALA A 47 4.04 8.54 -22.71
C ALA A 47 3.44 9.63 -21.79
N ARG A 48 4.21 10.00 -20.76
CA ARG A 48 4.08 11.19 -19.90
C ARG A 48 2.98 11.16 -18.83
N SER A 49 3.20 10.37 -17.80
CA SER A 49 3.19 10.86 -16.42
C SER A 49 4.47 10.34 -15.74
N ASN A 50 4.97 11.03 -14.72
CA ASN A 50 6.36 10.86 -14.24
C ASN A 50 6.42 10.81 -12.71
N PHE A 51 5.41 10.26 -12.05
CA PHE A 51 5.44 10.11 -10.60
C PHE A 51 6.08 8.78 -10.22
N ARG A 52 6.82 8.79 -9.12
CA ARG A 52 7.44 7.63 -8.51
C ARG A 52 6.56 7.15 -7.38
N TYR A 53 6.38 5.85 -7.27
CA TYR A 53 5.63 5.30 -6.15
C TYR A 53 6.33 4.10 -5.54
N VAL A 54 5.98 3.83 -4.29
CA VAL A 54 6.37 2.63 -3.58
C VAL A 54 5.15 1.81 -3.19
N GLU A 55 5.32 0.50 -3.13
CA GLU A 55 4.26 -0.46 -2.85
C GLU A 55 4.67 -1.34 -1.66
N LEU A 56 4.14 -1.03 -0.48
CA LEU A 56 4.31 -1.84 0.73
C LEU A 56 3.22 -2.91 0.79
N PHE A 57 3.55 -4.09 1.31
CA PHE A 57 2.61 -5.22 1.35
C PHE A 57 2.08 -5.51 -0.06
N ALA A 58 2.99 -5.62 -1.02
CA ALA A 58 2.69 -5.54 -2.43
C ALA A 58 1.85 -6.71 -2.95
N GLY A 59 1.83 -7.83 -2.23
CA GLY A 59 1.19 -9.07 -2.66
C GLY A 59 1.67 -9.46 -4.05
N ILE A 60 0.74 -9.52 -5.00
CA ILE A 60 1.02 -9.84 -6.41
C ILE A 60 1.04 -8.62 -7.33
N GLY A 61 1.04 -7.39 -6.78
CA GLY A 61 1.18 -6.13 -7.51
C GLY A 61 -0.13 -5.50 -7.97
N GLY A 62 -1.17 -5.55 -7.13
CA GLY A 62 -2.47 -4.99 -7.45
C GLY A 62 -2.43 -3.47 -7.67
N PHE A 63 -1.71 -2.72 -6.82
CA PHE A 63 -1.53 -1.27 -7.03
C PHE A 63 -0.66 -0.99 -8.25
N ARG A 64 0.38 -1.79 -8.46
CA ARG A 64 1.28 -1.63 -9.61
C ARG A 64 0.55 -1.68 -10.94
N VAL A 65 -0.36 -2.63 -11.16
CA VAL A 65 -1.16 -2.69 -12.40
C VAL A 65 -1.89 -1.38 -12.68
N GLY A 66 -2.51 -0.79 -11.66
CA GLY A 66 -3.23 0.48 -11.81
C GLY A 66 -2.30 1.67 -12.01
N LEU A 67 -1.25 1.80 -11.19
CA LEU A 67 -0.36 2.96 -11.21
C LEU A 67 0.56 2.97 -12.44
N ASP A 68 1.09 1.82 -12.87
CA ASP A 68 1.89 1.74 -14.11
C ASP A 68 1.06 2.16 -15.33
N ALA A 69 -0.22 1.77 -15.38
CA ALA A 69 -1.15 2.18 -16.44
C ALA A 69 -1.44 3.69 -16.45
N LEU A 70 -1.26 4.37 -15.31
CA LEU A 70 -1.37 5.83 -15.19
C LEU A 70 -0.04 6.55 -15.49
N GLY A 71 1.03 5.82 -15.84
CA GLY A 71 2.38 6.36 -16.06
C GLY A 71 3.22 6.48 -14.79
N GLY A 72 2.79 5.86 -13.70
CA GLY A 72 3.61 5.73 -12.49
C GLY A 72 4.84 4.86 -12.75
N LYS A 73 5.91 5.13 -12.00
CA LYS A 73 7.09 4.26 -11.94
C LYS A 73 7.21 3.67 -10.54
N CYS A 74 7.06 2.36 -10.41
CA CYS A 74 7.43 1.66 -9.18
C CYS A 74 8.94 1.80 -8.95
N VAL A 75 9.33 2.42 -7.84
CA VAL A 75 10.76 2.55 -7.46
C VAL A 75 11.15 1.65 -6.30
N PHE A 76 10.18 1.08 -5.61
CA PHE A 76 10.39 0.10 -4.55
C PHE A 76 9.08 -0.66 -4.27
N ALA A 77 9.20 -1.96 -4.01
CA ALA A 77 8.10 -2.79 -3.52
C ALA A 77 8.61 -3.68 -2.39
N SER A 78 7.77 -3.96 -1.38
CA SER A 78 8.07 -4.89 -0.29
C SER A 78 6.94 -5.89 -0.12
N GLU A 79 7.29 -7.17 -0.02
CA GLU A 79 6.39 -8.29 0.22
C GLU A 79 7.15 -9.39 0.99
N ILE A 80 6.57 -9.89 2.08
CA ILE A 80 7.20 -10.91 2.93
C ILE A 80 6.92 -12.33 2.41
N ASP A 81 5.75 -12.57 1.82
CA ASP A 81 5.36 -13.90 1.34
C ASP A 81 6.13 -14.30 0.07
N SER A 82 6.86 -15.41 0.18
CA SER A 82 7.70 -15.91 -0.91
C SER A 82 6.93 -16.32 -2.17
N HIS A 83 5.66 -16.72 -2.06
CA HIS A 83 4.84 -17.11 -3.23
C HIS A 83 4.31 -15.89 -3.96
N ALA A 84 3.86 -14.88 -3.22
CA ALA A 84 3.48 -13.57 -3.73
C ALA A 84 4.64 -12.91 -4.46
N ARG A 85 5.84 -12.89 -3.86
CA ARG A 85 7.08 -12.37 -4.50
C ARG A 85 7.42 -13.08 -5.81
N LYS A 86 7.29 -14.42 -5.86
CA LYS A 86 7.51 -15.19 -7.10
C LYS A 86 6.52 -14.77 -8.19
N THR A 87 5.25 -14.62 -7.83
CA THR A 87 4.19 -14.19 -8.75
C THR A 87 4.42 -12.75 -9.21
N TYR A 88 4.77 -11.85 -8.30
CA TYR A 88 5.13 -10.47 -8.61
C TYR A 88 6.31 -10.41 -9.59
N GLY A 89 7.39 -11.13 -9.31
CA GLY A 89 8.57 -11.21 -10.17
C GLY A 89 8.28 -11.78 -11.55
N ALA A 90 7.37 -12.76 -11.65
CA ALA A 90 6.94 -13.30 -12.94
C ALA A 90 6.17 -12.27 -13.79
N ASN A 91 5.43 -11.35 -13.17
CA ASN A 91 4.64 -10.33 -13.88
C ASN A 91 5.44 -9.05 -14.21
N PHE A 92 6.36 -8.65 -13.33
CA PHE A 92 7.06 -7.35 -13.44
C PHE A 92 8.57 -7.46 -13.65
N SER A 93 9.12 -8.67 -13.78
CA SER A 93 10.56 -8.93 -13.91
C SER A 93 11.43 -8.36 -12.77
N GLU A 94 10.80 -8.03 -11.64
CA GLU A 94 11.41 -7.46 -10.44
C GLU A 94 10.81 -8.15 -9.23
N ALA A 95 11.64 -8.66 -8.32
CA ALA A 95 11.14 -9.24 -7.08
C ALA A 95 11.04 -8.14 -6.02
N PRO A 96 9.91 -8.05 -5.27
CA PRO A 96 9.82 -7.16 -4.13
C PRO A 96 10.91 -7.47 -3.10
N ALA A 97 11.31 -6.43 -2.37
CA ALA A 97 12.07 -6.56 -1.14
C ALA A 97 11.30 -7.44 -0.13
N GLY A 98 12.02 -7.99 0.84
CA GLY A 98 11.43 -8.84 1.88
C GLY A 98 10.66 -8.05 2.93
N ASP A 99 10.83 -8.44 4.18
CA ASP A 99 10.21 -7.80 5.33
C ASP A 99 10.58 -6.31 5.42
N ILE A 100 9.57 -5.44 5.43
CA ILE A 100 9.77 -3.98 5.52
C ILE A 100 10.33 -3.54 6.88
N SER A 101 10.12 -4.32 7.93
CA SER A 101 10.65 -4.03 9.27
C SER A 101 12.17 -4.20 9.39
N GLU A 102 12.77 -4.93 8.44
CA GLU A 102 14.22 -5.11 8.34
C GLU A 102 14.92 -3.98 7.56
N LEU A 103 14.16 -3.03 7.00
CA LEU A 103 14.66 -1.98 6.11
C LEU A 103 14.49 -0.59 6.73
N GLY A 104 15.57 0.19 6.74
CA GLY A 104 15.54 1.58 7.17
C GLY A 104 14.93 2.51 6.12
N SER A 105 14.55 3.72 6.52
CA SER A 105 13.99 4.73 5.60
C SER A 105 14.98 5.12 4.49
N ALA A 106 16.28 4.96 4.74
CA ALA A 106 17.34 5.20 3.76
C ALA A 106 17.42 4.12 2.66
N ASP A 107 16.97 2.90 2.94
CA ASP A 107 16.93 1.79 1.98
C ASP A 107 15.79 1.95 0.96
N VAL A 108 14.80 2.77 1.29
CA VAL A 108 13.68 3.11 0.41
C VAL A 108 14.03 4.37 -0.39
N PRO A 109 14.09 4.32 -1.74
CA PRO A 109 14.30 5.50 -2.57
C PRO A 109 13.22 6.56 -2.35
N ASP A 110 13.47 7.81 -2.73
CA ASP A 110 12.44 8.85 -2.64
C ASP A 110 11.26 8.57 -3.59
N PHE A 111 10.06 8.98 -3.20
CA PHE A 111 8.84 8.70 -3.95
C PHE A 111 7.78 9.79 -3.72
N ASP A 112 6.84 9.87 -4.66
CA ASP A 112 5.73 10.82 -4.64
C ASP A 112 4.49 10.19 -3.99
N ILE A 113 4.28 8.88 -4.17
CA ILE A 113 3.12 8.14 -3.68
C ILE A 113 3.52 6.89 -2.91
N LEU A 114 2.98 6.70 -1.70
CA LEU A 114 3.04 5.43 -0.98
C LEU A 114 1.74 4.65 -1.19
N THR A 115 1.83 3.36 -1.50
CA THR A 115 0.68 2.45 -1.51
C THR A 115 0.90 1.27 -0.59
N GLY A 116 -0.18 0.71 -0.02
CA GLY A 116 -0.09 -0.58 0.65
C GLY A 116 -1.38 -1.10 1.27
N GLY A 117 -1.57 -2.40 1.19
CA GLY A 117 -2.66 -3.15 1.84
C GLY A 117 -2.15 -3.82 3.10
N PHE A 118 -2.06 -3.07 4.20
CA PHE A 118 -1.47 -3.60 5.43
C PHE A 118 -2.46 -4.51 6.19
N PRO A 119 -1.98 -5.57 6.88
CA PRO A 119 -2.86 -6.57 7.47
C PRO A 119 -3.78 -5.99 8.56
N CYS A 120 -5.08 -6.28 8.44
CA CYS A 120 -6.11 -5.85 9.39
C CYS A 120 -6.29 -6.84 10.55
N GLN A 121 -5.34 -6.91 11.48
CA GLN A 121 -5.57 -7.66 12.71
C GLN A 121 -5.35 -6.76 13.93
N PRO A 122 -6.25 -6.84 14.93
CA PRO A 122 -6.30 -5.85 15.99
C PRO A 122 -5.03 -5.89 16.82
N PHE A 123 -4.60 -4.70 17.27
CA PHE A 123 -3.84 -4.58 18.51
C PHE A 123 -4.69 -5.24 19.61
N SER A 124 -4.36 -6.47 20.00
CA SER A 124 -5.12 -7.16 21.03
C SER A 124 -4.62 -6.67 22.40
N ILE A 125 -5.13 -5.52 22.85
CA ILE A 125 -5.07 -5.12 24.27
C ILE A 125 -6.14 -5.95 25.02
N ALA A 126 -5.96 -7.26 25.08
CA ALA A 126 -6.81 -8.14 25.86
C ALA A 126 -6.06 -9.43 26.18
N GLY A 127 -5.17 -9.35 27.17
CA GLY A 127 -4.52 -10.49 27.79
C GLY A 127 -3.11 -10.16 28.21
N GLU A 128 -2.94 -9.66 29.45
CA GLU A 128 -1.64 -9.79 30.10
C GLU A 128 -1.22 -11.27 30.08
N GLN A 129 -0.23 -11.60 29.24
CA GLN A 129 0.81 -12.58 29.54
C GLN A 129 2.06 -12.21 28.72
N GLU A 130 3.10 -11.85 29.46
CA GLU A 130 4.52 -11.94 29.15
C GLU A 130 4.93 -12.28 27.69
N GLY A 131 5.58 -11.33 27.02
CA GLY A 131 6.83 -11.68 26.31
C GLY A 131 6.86 -11.68 24.79
N THR A 132 5.84 -11.24 24.06
CA THR A 132 5.98 -11.00 22.60
C THR A 132 5.24 -9.75 22.16
N SER A 133 6.01 -8.71 21.87
CA SER A 133 5.60 -7.50 21.16
C SER A 133 4.83 -7.86 19.88
N ASP A 134 3.53 -7.57 19.85
CA ASP A 134 2.61 -7.88 18.75
C ASP A 134 3.12 -7.40 17.38
N ALA A 135 3.79 -8.30 16.65
CA ALA A 135 4.47 -8.03 15.38
C ALA A 135 3.57 -7.46 14.26
N LYS A 136 2.24 -7.48 14.45
CA LYS A 136 1.26 -7.00 13.45
C LYS A 136 0.86 -5.55 13.64
N GLY A 137 0.84 -5.06 14.88
CA GLY A 137 0.75 -3.63 15.18
C GLY A 137 1.98 -2.86 14.71
N VAL A 138 3.13 -3.56 14.65
CA VAL A 138 4.41 -3.05 14.15
C VAL A 138 4.36 -2.70 12.65
N LEU A 139 3.62 -3.45 11.84
CA LEU A 139 3.62 -3.23 10.38
C LEU A 139 2.96 -1.90 9.97
N PHE A 140 1.94 -1.46 10.71
CA PHE A 140 1.40 -0.12 10.51
C PHE A 140 2.38 0.97 10.97
N LEU A 141 3.21 0.70 11.99
CA LEU A 141 4.27 1.62 12.40
C LEU A 141 5.28 1.83 11.27
N GLU A 142 5.60 0.79 10.48
CA GLU A 142 6.48 0.90 9.32
C GLU A 142 5.92 1.83 8.24
N VAL A 143 4.60 1.77 7.99
CA VAL A 143 3.91 2.73 7.11
C VAL A 143 4.09 4.14 7.66
N THR A 144 3.77 4.36 8.94
CA THR A 144 3.85 5.69 9.54
C THR A 144 5.28 6.23 9.59
N ARG A 145 6.28 5.37 9.81
CA ARG A 145 7.71 5.71 9.78
C ARG A 145 8.10 6.27 8.41
N LEU A 146 7.74 5.57 7.33
CA LEU A 146 8.05 6.04 5.98
C LEU A 146 7.27 7.31 5.62
N LEU A 147 6.00 7.44 6.01
CA LEU A 147 5.23 8.67 5.81
C LEU A 147 5.87 9.86 6.53
N HIS A 148 6.33 9.67 7.76
CA HIS A 148 7.01 10.70 8.55
C HIS A 148 8.35 11.10 7.94
N ASP A 149 9.20 10.13 7.60
CA ASP A 149 10.57 10.40 7.16
C ASP A 149 10.64 10.89 5.72
N LYS A 150 9.81 10.34 4.82
CA LYS A 150 9.83 10.65 3.39
C LYS A 150 8.88 11.78 2.99
N ARG A 151 7.80 11.99 3.75
CA ARG A 151 6.78 13.02 3.47
C ARG A 151 6.34 13.04 1.99
N PRO A 152 5.84 11.92 1.46
CA PRO A 152 5.39 11.86 0.07
C PRO A 152 4.24 12.84 -0.20
N ALA A 153 4.03 13.16 -1.47
CA ALA A 153 2.93 14.04 -1.89
C ALA A 153 1.55 13.42 -1.62
N ALA A 154 1.43 12.09 -1.69
CA ALA A 154 0.20 11.37 -1.41
C ALA A 154 0.45 9.95 -0.90
N PHE A 155 -0.60 9.33 -0.35
CA PHE A 155 -0.60 7.90 -0.05
C PHE A 155 -1.98 7.27 -0.27
N VAL A 156 -2.01 5.97 -0.55
CA VAL A 156 -3.23 5.16 -0.67
C VAL A 156 -3.05 3.89 0.14
N LEU A 157 -3.84 3.74 1.20
CA LEU A 157 -3.82 2.54 2.03
C LEU A 157 -5.13 1.79 1.87
N GLU A 158 -5.04 0.50 1.59
CA GLU A 158 -6.20 -0.39 1.55
C GLU A 158 -6.28 -1.16 2.86
N ASN A 159 -7.49 -1.25 3.39
CA ASN A 159 -7.78 -2.02 4.58
C ASN A 159 -9.29 -2.37 4.61
N VAL A 160 -9.66 -3.36 5.43
CA VAL A 160 -11.07 -3.73 5.64
C VAL A 160 -11.79 -2.67 6.49
N PRO A 161 -13.14 -2.59 6.40
CA PRO A 161 -13.95 -1.57 7.09
C PRO A 161 -13.67 -1.37 8.58
N GLN A 162 -13.32 -2.44 9.29
CA GLN A 162 -13.10 -2.46 10.74
C GLN A 162 -11.87 -1.67 11.18
N VAL A 163 -11.02 -1.21 10.25
CA VAL A 163 -9.87 -0.34 10.59
C VAL A 163 -10.30 0.98 11.24
N GLN A 164 -11.55 1.43 11.06
CA GLN A 164 -12.06 2.63 11.74
C GLN A 164 -12.24 2.44 13.25
N GLU A 165 -12.39 1.20 13.69
CA GLU A 165 -12.52 0.82 15.11
C GLU A 165 -11.15 0.64 15.77
N LEU A 166 -10.06 0.76 14.99
CA LEU A 166 -8.70 0.82 15.53
C LEU A 166 -8.61 2.06 16.42
N ASP A 167 -8.50 1.81 17.72
CA ASP A 167 -8.37 2.82 18.79
C ASP A 167 -9.55 3.84 18.87
N ASP A 168 -10.80 3.40 18.66
CA ASP A 168 -11.97 4.32 18.59
C ASP A 168 -11.78 5.46 17.55
N GLY A 169 -10.96 5.23 16.53
CA GLY A 169 -10.55 6.23 15.54
C GLY A 169 -9.39 7.13 15.98
N ARG A 170 -8.45 6.63 16.81
CA ARG A 170 -7.29 7.36 17.34
C ARG A 170 -5.92 6.79 16.94
#